data_AF-A0A2W0C3H7-F1
#
_entry.id   AF-A0A2W0C3H7-F1
#
_cell.length_a   1.000
_cell.length_b   1.000
_cell.length_c   1.000
_cell.angle_alpha   90.00
_cell.angle_beta   90.00
_cell.angle_gamma   90.00
#
_symmetry.space_group_name_H-M   'P 1'
#
loop_
_entity.id
_entity.type
_entity.pdbx_description
1 polymer ?
#
loop_
_entity_poly.entity_id
_entity_poly.type
_entity_poly.pdbx_seq_one_letter_code
_entity_poly.pdbx_strand_id
1 'polypeptide(L)' 'MRAMGLSLKFCLVAEAKADIYLRDLPTMEWDTAAAQCIVETAGGGVYSLDGEPLPYGKPSLTNPPIITVRGHFV' A
#
# COMPACT_ATOMS: atom_id res chain seq x y z
N MET A 1 -19.55 5.56 3.18
CA MET A 1 -18.27 4.82 3.14
C MET A 1 -18.48 3.44 3.72
N ARG A 2 -18.01 2.38 3.06
CA ARG A 2 -18.10 1.01 3.58
C ARG A 2 -16.85 0.75 4.43
N ALA A 3 -17.03 0.33 5.68
CA ALA A 3 -15.90 -0.08 6.51
C ALA A 3 -15.37 -1.42 5.98
N MET A 4 -14.06 -1.49 5.76
CA MET A 4 -13.35 -2.67 5.27
C MET A 4 -11.93 -2.67 5.83
N GLY A 5 -11.41 -3.87 6.06
CA GLY A 5 -10.03 -4.07 6.52
C GLY A 5 -9.02 -3.50 5.53
N LEU A 6 -7.84 -3.14 6.04
CA LEU A 6 -6.76 -2.54 5.26
C LEU A 6 -6.29 -3.48 4.13
N SER A 7 -6.11 -4.78 4.40
CA SER A 7 -5.68 -5.77 3.40
C SER A 7 -6.60 -5.83 2.18
N LEU A 8 -7.91 -5.76 2.39
CA LEU A 8 -8.89 -5.78 1.30
C LEU A 8 -8.79 -4.54 0.41
N LYS A 9 -8.42 -3.38 0.96
CA LYS A 9 -8.30 -2.14 0.18
C LYS A 9 -7.15 -2.21 -0.81
N PHE A 10 -6.03 -2.86 -0.47
CA PHE A 10 -4.97 -3.15 -1.43
C PHE A 10 -5.44 -4.05 -2.55
N CYS A 11 -6.17 -5.13 -2.23
CA CYS A 11 -6.73 -6.03 -3.24
C CYS A 11 -7.66 -5.29 -4.21
N LEU A 12 -8.45 -4.32 -3.74
CA LEU A 12 -9.29 -3.51 -4.63
C LEU A 12 -8.46 -2.69 -5.62
N VAL A 13 -7.29 -2.18 -5.23
CA VAL A 13 -6.39 -1.48 -6.16
C VAL A 13 -5.77 -2.47 -7.14
N ALA A 14 -5.27 -3.61 -6.66
CA ALA A 14 -4.69 -4.67 -7.50
C ALA A 14 -5.69 -5.24 -8.52
N GLU A 15 -6.97 -5.33 -8.16
CA GLU A 15 -8.07 -5.78 -9.04
C GLU A 15 -8.61 -4.67 -9.96
N ALA A 16 -7.99 -3.49 -9.97
CA ALA A 16 -8.47 -2.32 -10.72
C ALA A 16 -9.89 -1.85 -10.36
N LYS A 17 -10.37 -2.18 -9.16
CA LYS A 17 -11.66 -1.72 -8.60
C LYS A 17 -11.54 -0.40 -7.83
N ALA A 18 -10.31 0.04 -7.58
CA ALA A 18 -9.98 1.35 -7.03
C ALA A 18 -8.69 1.89 -7.68
N ASP A 19 -8.61 3.19 -7.89
CA ASP A 19 -7.41 3.83 -8.44
C ASP A 19 -6.38 4.15 -7.36
N ILE A 20 -6.85 4.55 -6.17
CA ILE A 20 -6.01 5.03 -5.07
C ILE A 20 -6.54 4.51 -3.73
N TYR A 21 -5.62 4.09 -2.87
CA TYR A 21 -5.87 3.86 -1.44
C TYR A 21 -4.86 4.63 -0.61
N LEU A 22 -5.34 5.63 0.15
CA LEU A 22 -4.56 6.39 1.12
C LEU A 22 -4.78 5.85 2.53
N ARG A 23 -3.68 5.67 3.27
CA ARG A 23 -3.67 5.33 4.69
C ARG A 23 -2.77 6.29 5.44
N ASP A 24 -3.41 7.30 6.04
CA ASP A 24 -2.78 8.38 6.82
C ASP A 24 -2.63 8.05 8.32
N LEU A 25 -2.55 6.75 8.64
CA LEU A 25 -2.34 6.28 10.01
C LEU A 25 -1.26 5.20 9.99
N PRO A 26 -0.42 5.12 11.05
CA PRO A 26 0.63 4.12 11.12
C PRO A 26 0.12 2.70 10.82
N THR A 27 0.95 1.96 10.12
CA THR A 27 0.81 0.52 9.89
C THR A 27 2.13 -0.15 10.28
N MET A 28 2.12 -1.47 10.36
CA MET A 28 3.33 -2.25 10.55
C MET A 28 3.75 -2.90 9.25
N GLU A 29 5.02 -3.26 9.12
CA GLU A 29 5.55 -3.97 7.94
C GLU A 29 4.71 -5.20 7.57
N TRP A 30 4.27 -5.99 8.55
CA TRP A 30 3.44 -7.17 8.31
C TRP A 30 2.02 -6.85 7.79
N ASP A 31 1.53 -5.63 7.98
CA ASP A 31 0.23 -5.20 7.44
C ASP A 31 0.33 -4.92 5.93
N THR A 32 1.52 -4.57 5.42
CA THR A 32 1.72 -4.07 4.05
C THR A 32 2.56 -5.00 3.17
N ALA A 33 3.47 -5.80 3.72
CA ALA A 33 4.46 -6.57 2.95
C ALA A 33 3.83 -7.48 1.87
N ALA A 34 2.89 -8.33 2.28
CA ALA A 34 2.20 -9.22 1.34
C ALA A 34 1.35 -8.44 0.33
N ALA A 35 0.70 -7.36 0.79
CA ALA A 35 -0.18 -6.56 -0.05
C ALA A 35 0.60 -5.77 -1.11
N GLN A 36 1.77 -5.23 -0.76
CA GLN A 36 2.65 -4.54 -1.70
C GLN A 36 3.12 -5.48 -2.81
N CYS A 37 3.56 -6.70 -2.47
CA CYS A 37 3.93 -7.70 -3.46
C CYS A 37 2.79 -7.99 -4.46
N ILE A 38 1.55 -8.13 -3.97
CA ILE A 38 0.37 -8.35 -4.82
C ILE A 38 0.10 -7.14 -5.72
N VAL A 39 0.09 -5.93 -5.16
CA VAL A 39 -0.19 -4.70 -5.92
C VAL A 39 0.88 -4.46 -6.99
N GLU A 40 2.16 -4.61 -6.65
CA GLU A 40 3.27 -4.42 -7.59
C GLU A 40 3.25 -5.47 -8.70
N THR A 41 2.95 -6.73 -8.37
CA THR A 41 2.77 -7.79 -9.38
C THR A 41 1.60 -7.49 -10.33
N ALA A 42 0.56 -6.82 -9.83
CA ALA A 42 -0.58 -6.36 -10.64
C ALA A 42 -0.29 -5.09 -11.45
N GLY A 43 0.94 -4.55 -11.40
CA GLY A 43 1.33 -3.32 -12.10
C GLY A 43 0.96 -2.02 -11.38
N GLY A 44 0.69 -2.09 -10.07
CA GLY A 44 0.51 -0.93 -9.20
C GLY A 44 1.75 -0.61 -8.36
N GLY A 45 1.61 0.31 -7.41
CA GLY A 45 2.69 0.63 -6.47
C GLY A 45 2.19 1.01 -5.08
N VAL A 46 3.04 0.78 -4.08
CA VAL A 46 2.83 1.23 -2.69
C VAL A 46 4.01 2.10 -2.29
N TYR A 47 3.73 3.34 -1.91
CA TYR A 47 4.72 4.37 -1.64
C TYR A 47 4.47 5.04 -0.28
N SER A 48 5.50 5.63 0.30
CA SER A 48 5.34 6.69 1.29
C SER A 48 4.71 7.92 0.64
N LEU A 49 4.26 8.88 1.44
CA LEU A 49 3.75 10.15 0.91
C LEU A 49 4.82 11.00 0.22
N ASP A 50 6.11 10.71 0.47
CA ASP A 50 7.24 11.34 -0.20
C ASP A 50 7.52 10.71 -1.58
N GLY A 51 6.75 9.68 -1.98
CA GLY A 51 6.88 9.00 -3.27
C GLY A 51 7.89 7.83 -3.27
N GLU A 52 8.52 7.55 -2.13
CA GLU A 52 9.51 6.48 -2.01
C GLU A 52 8.84 5.11 -1.80
N PRO A 53 9.33 4.02 -2.42
CA PRO A 53 8.87 2.67 -2.12
C PRO A 53 9.05 2.34 -0.63
N LEU A 54 8.12 1.58 -0.06
CA LEU A 54 8.25 1.18 1.35
C LEU A 54 9.39 0.16 1.54
N PRO A 55 10.37 0.43 2.43
CA PRO A 55 11.38 -0.54 2.80
C PRO A 55 10.85 -1.52 3.86
N TYR A 56 11.37 -2.74 3.83
CA TYR A 56 11.09 -3.81 4.80
C TYR A 56 12.37 -4.29 5.49
N GLY A 57 12.23 -4.88 6.68
CA GLY A 57 13.37 -5.30 7.50
C GLY A 57 14.03 -4.16 8.27
N LYS A 58 13.27 -3.09 8.58
CA LYS A 58 13.76 -1.95 9.35
C LYS A 58 13.95 -2.31 10.83
N PRO A 59 14.83 -1.61 11.57
CA PRO A 59 14.91 -1.74 13.03
C PRO A 59 13.59 -1.36 13.73
N SER A 60 12.88 -0.38 13.18
CA SER A 60 11.50 -0.05 13.57
C SER A 60 10.53 -0.55 12.51
N LEU A 61 9.67 -1.48 12.89
CA LEU A 61 8.73 -2.13 11.97
C LEU A 61 7.51 -1.26 11.64
N THR A 62 7.45 -0.03 12.14
CA THR A 62 6.37 0.92 11.81
C THR A 62 6.62 1.55 10.45
N ASN A 63 5.56 1.64 9.65
CA ASN A 63 5.55 2.33 8.37
C ASN A 63 5.07 3.78 8.53
N PRO A 64 5.59 4.71 7.70
CA PRO A 64 4.98 6.02 7.55
C PRO A 64 3.57 5.89 6.93
N PRO A 65 2.79 6.98 6.84
CA PRO A 65 1.63 7.04 5.98
C PRO A 65 1.93 6.54 4.56
N ILE A 66 0.99 5.79 3.99
CA ILE A 66 1.18 5.08 2.72
C ILE A 66 0.13 5.48 1.69
N ILE A 67 0.52 5.50 0.43
CA ILE A 67 -0.36 5.61 -0.72
C ILE A 67 -0.17 4.40 -1.64
N THR A 68 -1.27 3.78 -2.02
CA THR A 68 -1.31 2.67 -2.99
C THR A 68 -2.01 3.17 -4.25
N VAL A 69 -1.44 2.90 -5.42
CA VAL A 69 -1.96 3.39 -6.71
C VAL A 69 -2.06 2.28 -7.75
N ARG A 70 -3.07 2.38 -8.62
CA ARG A 70 -3.24 1.57 -9.82
C ARG A 70 -2.36 2.12 -10.94
N GLY A 71 -1.11 1.65 -10.99
CA GLY A 71 -0.07 2.12 -11.89
C GLY A 71 1.21 2.49 -11.13
N HIS A 72 2.14 3.17 -11.81
CA HIS A 72 3.35 3.72 -11.22
C HIS A 72 3.38 5.24 -11.40
N PHE A 73 3.96 5.95 -10.44
CA PHE A 73 4.39 7.31 -10.67
C PHE A 73 5.62 7.26 -11.58
N VAL A 74 5.48 7.80 -12.80
CA VAL A 74 6.56 7.92 -13.80
C VAL A 74 7.51 9.07 -13.47
#